data_AF-A0AAV8FQG9-F1
#
_entry.id   AF-A0AAV8FQG9-F1
#
_cell.length_a   1.000
_cell.length_b   1.000
_cell.length_c   1.000
_cell.angle_alpha   90.00
_cell.angle_beta   90.00
_cell.angle_gamma   90.00
#
_symmetry.space_group_name_H-M   'P 1'
#
loop_
_entity.id
_entity.type
_entity.pdbx_description
1 polymer ?
#
loop_
_entity_poly.entity_id
_entity_poly.type
_entity_poly.pdbx_seq_one_letter_code
_entity_poly.pdbx_strand_id
1 'polypeptide(L)'
;MSVFKLPAWVIKEIDKRRRNFLWGKGTDRGTGIPLLAWDRVCLPKDLGGLGVMNLRMMNISLMLKWLWLLVAKPSSQWSTIVRLLISSRNNTAPLTWNTLGSFFWKDLLSLRHIFTIATTAKVEDGKKTLFWYANWGAGHQFFFSNSTKPLNPKLTVYKALSNPAEVSPRPWQFHIHLAFSLLHSSLIANSSDSVVWNWNSTGLFSVKSAYHSLVFAGKTRFAGHALWKVKVPPTIKIFSVLLFHNRILTQDALLKRNIPFEEGCALCKQNLLETADHLFCHCSFSVELWNRVRGFFPTQIPSILQDVQTVMVQAFDRHNSNCAIILTTIWALWLERNNRIFKREERGVNSILHWLLMQHSLFEKAC
;
A
#
# COMPACT_ATOMS: atom_id res chain seq x y z
N MET A 1 5.40 -12.83 -14.33
CA MET A 1 4.34 -11.93 -13.79
C MET A 1 4.07 -10.68 -14.64
N SER A 2 4.83 -10.37 -15.70
CA SER A 2 4.62 -9.14 -16.50
C SER A 2 3.82 -9.35 -17.78
N VAL A 3 3.73 -10.58 -18.28
CA VAL A 3 3.08 -10.90 -19.54
C VAL A 3 1.60 -11.20 -19.30
N PHE A 4 1.29 -12.20 -18.47
CA PHE A 4 -0.10 -12.60 -18.23
C PHE A 4 -0.67 -12.00 -16.95
N LYS A 5 -1.98 -11.75 -16.94
CA LYS A 5 -2.69 -11.47 -15.69
C LYS A 5 -2.75 -12.76 -14.90
N LEU A 6 -2.22 -12.75 -13.69
CA LEU A 6 -2.19 -13.95 -12.86
C LEU A 6 -3.62 -14.36 -12.49
N PRO A 7 -4.03 -15.62 -12.74
CA PRO A 7 -5.33 -16.10 -12.31
C PRO A 7 -5.49 -15.96 -10.80
N ALA A 8 -6.69 -15.61 -10.34
CA ALA A 8 -6.97 -15.37 -8.93
C ALA A 8 -6.66 -16.60 -8.05
N TRP A 9 -6.89 -17.81 -8.56
CA TRP A 9 -6.61 -19.05 -7.85
C TRP A 9 -5.10 -19.25 -7.62
N VAL A 10 -4.24 -18.90 -8.59
CA VAL A 10 -2.77 -18.99 -8.45
C VAL A 10 -2.31 -18.05 -7.34
N ILE A 11 -2.79 -16.81 -7.35
CA ILE A 11 -2.49 -15.83 -6.31
C ILE A 11 -2.94 -16.35 -4.94
N LYS A 12 -4.15 -16.91 -4.86
CA LYS A 12 -4.70 -17.49 -3.63
C LYS A 12 -3.85 -18.63 -3.08
N GLU A 13 -3.35 -19.52 -3.95
CA GLU A 13 -2.49 -20.64 -3.54
C GLU A 13 -1.09 -20.18 -3.09
N ILE A 14 -0.51 -19.19 -3.76
CA ILE A 14 0.77 -18.59 -3.33
C ILE A 14 0.58 -17.89 -1.98
N ASP A 15 -0.46 -17.07 -1.85
CA ASP A 15 -0.75 -16.35 -0.61
C ASP A 15 -1.19 -17.28 0.52
N LYS A 16 -1.77 -18.46 0.24
CA LYS A 16 -1.97 -19.52 1.23
C LYS A 16 -0.64 -19.99 1.82
N ARG A 17 0.35 -20.30 0.98
CA ARG A 17 1.69 -20.71 1.44
C ARG A 17 2.39 -19.59 2.22
N ARG A 18 2.33 -18.34 1.73
CA ARG A 18 2.92 -17.18 2.41
C ARG A 18 2.25 -16.90 3.77
N ARG A 19 0.92 -17.07 3.87
CA ARG A 19 0.18 -16.98 5.14
C ARG A 19 0.58 -18.08 6.12
N ASN A 20 0.67 -19.32 5.63
CA ASN A 20 1.10 -20.45 6.45
C ASN A 20 2.54 -20.29 6.93
N PHE A 21 3.42 -19.73 6.11
CA PHE A 21 4.77 -19.39 6.54
C PHE A 21 4.77 -18.30 7.64
N LEU A 22 3.95 -17.25 7.48
CA LEU A 22 3.95 -16.13 8.41
C LEU A 22 3.27 -16.44 9.75
N TRP A 23 2.14 -17.16 9.72
CA TRP A 23 1.31 -17.41 10.90
C TRP A 23 1.32 -18.87 11.37
N GLY A 24 1.74 -19.80 10.52
CA GLY A 24 1.71 -21.23 10.82
C GLY A 24 2.82 -21.66 11.76
N LYS A 25 2.66 -22.85 12.36
CA LYS A 25 3.61 -23.48 13.27
C LYS A 25 4.59 -24.43 12.56
N GLY A 26 4.95 -24.15 11.30
CA GLY A 26 5.91 -24.97 10.54
C GLY A 26 5.41 -26.36 10.12
N THR A 27 4.13 -26.69 10.31
CA THR A 27 3.51 -27.93 9.81
C THR A 27 2.54 -27.62 8.66
N ASP A 28 2.45 -28.51 7.66
CA ASP A 28 1.59 -28.35 6.47
C ASP A 28 0.08 -28.23 6.80
N ARG A 29 -0.31 -28.58 8.03
CA ARG A 29 -1.65 -28.41 8.57
C ARG A 29 -1.72 -27.06 9.29
N GLY A 30 -2.23 -26.04 8.59
CA GLY A 30 -2.30 -24.64 9.02
C GLY A 30 -3.04 -24.35 10.34
N THR A 31 -2.42 -24.69 11.45
CA THR A 31 -2.93 -24.52 12.83
C THR A 31 -2.53 -23.18 13.47
N GLY A 32 -1.92 -22.29 12.70
CA GLY A 32 -1.54 -20.96 13.13
C GLY A 32 -2.72 -19.99 13.17
N ILE A 33 -2.82 -19.16 14.21
CA ILE A 33 -3.88 -18.15 14.31
C ILE A 33 -3.47 -16.91 13.49
N PRO A 34 -4.18 -16.56 12.40
CA PRO A 34 -3.88 -15.35 11.65
C PRO A 34 -4.22 -14.11 12.51
N LEU A 35 -3.19 -13.37 12.91
CA LEU A 35 -3.35 -12.20 13.79
C LEU A 35 -3.81 -10.97 13.02
N LEU A 36 -3.34 -10.81 11.78
CA LEU A 36 -3.63 -9.66 10.92
C LEU A 36 -4.22 -10.13 9.58
N ALA A 37 -5.22 -9.40 9.10
CA ALA A 37 -5.81 -9.67 7.78
C ALA A 37 -4.74 -9.57 6.68
N TRP A 38 -4.79 -10.49 5.72
CA TRP A 38 -3.75 -10.59 4.69
C TRP A 38 -3.61 -9.33 3.84
N ASP A 39 -4.73 -8.70 3.47
CA ASP A 39 -4.70 -7.44 2.73
C ASP A 39 -3.95 -6.34 3.48
N ARG A 40 -4.05 -6.32 4.82
CA ARG A 40 -3.32 -5.39 5.68
C ARG A 40 -1.85 -5.78 5.84
N VAL A 41 -1.53 -7.07 5.96
CA VAL A 41 -0.15 -7.58 5.92
C VAL A 41 0.55 -7.12 4.63
N CYS A 42 -0.18 -7.11 3.52
CA CYS A 42 0.32 -6.69 2.22
C CYS A 42 0.43 -5.17 2.00
N LEU A 43 -0.03 -4.35 2.94
CA LEU A 43 0.16 -2.91 2.85
C LEU A 43 1.64 -2.54 3.09
N PRO A 44 2.11 -1.44 2.46
CA PRO A 44 3.36 -0.81 2.82
C PRO A 44 3.45 -0.54 4.32
N LYS A 45 4.70 -0.52 4.80
CA LYS A 45 5.06 -0.21 6.19
C LYS A 45 4.52 1.15 6.64
N ASP A 46 4.55 2.13 5.75
CA ASP A 46 4.01 3.49 6.01
C ASP A 46 2.48 3.55 6.11
N LEU A 47 1.78 2.48 5.67
CA LEU A 47 0.32 2.33 5.76
C LEU A 47 -0.08 1.29 6.82
N GLY A 48 0.85 0.94 7.72
CA GLY A 48 0.59 0.06 8.85
C GLY A 48 0.53 -1.43 8.49
N GLY A 49 1.02 -1.82 7.31
CA GLY A 49 1.24 -3.22 6.96
C GLY A 49 2.62 -3.73 7.32
N LEU A 50 2.88 -5.00 6.98
CA LEU A 50 4.19 -5.63 7.19
C LEU A 50 5.12 -5.46 5.98
N GLY A 51 4.64 -4.84 4.89
CA GLY A 51 5.40 -4.64 3.66
C GLY A 51 5.49 -5.88 2.77
N VAL A 52 4.64 -6.87 2.99
CA VAL A 52 4.56 -8.06 2.13
C VAL A 52 3.97 -7.65 0.78
N MET A 53 4.59 -8.06 -0.33
CA MET A 53 4.13 -7.61 -1.65
C MET A 53 2.73 -8.17 -2.00
N ASN A 54 1.80 -7.30 -2.40
CA ASN A 54 0.52 -7.70 -2.97
C ASN A 54 0.73 -8.16 -4.41
N LEU A 55 0.59 -9.46 -4.65
CA LEU A 55 0.92 -10.07 -5.95
C LEU A 55 0.00 -9.59 -7.07
N ARG A 56 -1.27 -9.33 -6.76
CA ARG A 56 -2.24 -8.81 -7.75
C ARG A 56 -1.86 -7.40 -8.18
N MET A 57 -1.57 -6.51 -7.22
CA MET A 57 -1.17 -5.14 -7.54
C MET A 57 0.17 -5.13 -8.28
N MET A 58 1.15 -5.95 -7.86
CA MET A 58 2.43 -6.05 -8.56
C MET A 58 2.29 -6.56 -10.01
N ASN A 59 1.45 -7.58 -10.24
CA ASN A 59 1.16 -8.08 -11.58
C ASN A 59 0.55 -6.97 -12.45
N ILE A 60 -0.44 -6.23 -11.95
CA ILE A 60 -1.03 -5.09 -12.66
C ILE A 60 0.04 -4.02 -12.95
N SER A 61 0.85 -3.64 -11.97
CA SER A 61 1.92 -2.65 -12.14
C SER A 61 2.93 -3.05 -13.21
N LEU A 62 3.32 -4.33 -13.26
CA LEU A 62 4.21 -4.86 -14.29
C LEU A 62 3.56 -4.83 -15.67
N MET A 63 2.26 -5.13 -15.77
CA MET A 63 1.54 -5.10 -17.04
C MET A 63 1.34 -3.68 -17.57
N LEU A 64 1.10 -2.68 -16.70
CA LEU A 64 1.01 -1.27 -17.09
C LEU A 64 2.26 -0.77 -17.82
N LYS A 65 3.42 -1.38 -17.58
CA LYS A 65 4.67 -1.09 -18.31
C LYS A 65 4.51 -1.28 -19.82
N TRP A 66 3.78 -2.30 -20.26
CA TRP A 66 3.60 -2.59 -21.68
C TRP A 66 2.70 -1.56 -22.36
N LEU A 67 1.68 -1.06 -21.66
CA LEU A 67 0.86 0.07 -22.13
C LEU A 67 1.70 1.34 -22.22
N TRP A 68 2.55 1.60 -21.23
CA TRP A 68 3.48 2.73 -21.28
C TRP A 68 4.43 2.66 -22.47
N LEU A 69 5.06 1.50 -22.71
CA LEU A 69 5.96 1.31 -23.85
C LEU A 69 5.27 1.53 -25.19
N LEU A 70 4.00 1.10 -25.32
CA LEU A 70 3.22 1.27 -26.54
C LEU A 70 2.93 2.74 -26.86
N VAL A 71 2.64 3.53 -25.81
CA VAL A 71 2.19 4.92 -25.94
C VAL A 71 3.37 5.90 -25.94
N ALA A 72 4.29 5.78 -24.98
CA ALA A 72 5.38 6.74 -24.77
C ALA A 72 6.64 6.44 -25.61
N LYS A 73 6.82 5.19 -26.07
CA LYS A 73 8.01 4.78 -26.85
C LYS A 73 7.63 4.09 -28.16
N PRO A 74 7.07 4.83 -29.14
CA PRO A 74 6.58 4.28 -30.40
C PRO A 74 7.67 3.71 -31.33
N SER A 75 8.94 4.00 -31.06
CA SER A 75 10.11 3.43 -31.74
C SER A 75 10.65 2.15 -31.08
N SER A 76 10.08 1.74 -29.93
CA SER A 76 10.51 0.50 -29.29
C SER A 76 10.13 -0.71 -30.13
N GLN A 77 10.99 -1.73 -30.17
CA GLN A 77 10.73 -2.98 -30.90
C GLN A 77 9.35 -3.58 -30.57
N TRP A 78 8.99 -3.56 -29.29
CA TRP A 78 7.65 -3.92 -28.81
C TRP A 78 6.58 -3.12 -29.55
N SER A 79 6.61 -1.78 -29.48
CA SER A 79 5.59 -0.95 -30.11
C SER A 79 5.51 -1.12 -31.63
N THR A 80 6.64 -1.35 -32.31
CA THR A 80 6.70 -1.62 -33.74
C THR A 80 5.98 -2.92 -34.08
N ILE A 81 6.32 -4.01 -33.39
CA ILE A 81 5.68 -5.32 -33.58
C ILE A 81 4.17 -5.21 -33.33
N VAL A 82 3.77 -4.56 -32.25
CA VAL A 82 2.35 -4.37 -31.90
C VAL A 82 1.62 -3.61 -33.00
N ARG A 83 2.19 -2.49 -33.47
CA ARG A 83 1.56 -1.67 -34.52
C ARG A 83 1.43 -2.44 -35.82
N LEU A 84 2.44 -3.23 -36.20
CA LEU A 84 2.40 -4.11 -37.37
C LEU A 84 1.31 -5.19 -37.26
N LEU A 85 1.18 -5.81 -36.08
CA LEU A 85 0.13 -6.82 -35.82
C LEU A 85 -1.28 -6.21 -35.82
N ILE A 86 -1.43 -4.95 -35.43
CA ILE A 86 -2.70 -4.22 -35.48
C ILE A 86 -3.01 -3.82 -36.94
N SER A 87 -2.04 -3.24 -37.65
CA SER A 87 -2.21 -2.74 -39.01
C SER A 87 -2.45 -3.86 -40.02
N SER A 88 -1.86 -5.05 -39.80
CA SER A 88 -2.09 -6.21 -40.66
C SER A 88 -3.50 -6.82 -40.51
N ARG A 89 -4.21 -6.51 -39.41
CA ARG A 89 -5.53 -7.08 -39.12
C ARG A 89 -6.71 -6.13 -39.34
N ASN A 90 -6.52 -4.81 -39.45
CA ASN A 90 -7.61 -3.85 -39.69
C ASN A 90 -7.13 -2.57 -40.41
N ASN A 91 -7.86 -2.13 -41.45
CA ASN A 91 -7.71 -0.82 -42.11
C ASN A 91 -8.47 0.32 -41.38
N THR A 92 -9.06 0.02 -40.21
CA THR A 92 -9.91 0.93 -39.44
C THR A 92 -9.32 1.18 -38.05
N ALA A 93 -8.86 2.42 -37.82
CA ALA A 93 -8.57 3.08 -36.53
C ALA A 93 -7.68 2.34 -35.52
N PRO A 94 -6.74 3.03 -34.85
CA PRO A 94 -5.95 2.40 -33.79
C PRO A 94 -6.75 1.93 -32.55
N LEU A 95 -8.09 2.01 -32.52
CA LEU A 95 -8.88 1.85 -31.29
C LEU A 95 -10.13 0.96 -31.31
N THR A 96 -10.30 0.05 -32.27
CA THR A 96 -11.18 -1.12 -32.02
C THR A 96 -10.32 -2.29 -31.56
N TRP A 97 -9.82 -2.18 -30.33
CA TRP A 97 -8.83 -3.03 -29.65
C TRP A 97 -9.22 -4.52 -29.47
N ASN A 98 -10.24 -5.03 -30.14
CA ASN A 98 -10.72 -6.41 -29.99
C ASN A 98 -10.06 -7.42 -30.94
N THR A 99 -9.16 -6.98 -31.84
CA THR A 99 -8.69 -7.78 -32.99
C THR A 99 -7.41 -8.60 -32.80
N LEU A 100 -6.64 -8.36 -31.73
CA LEU A 100 -5.36 -9.08 -31.56
C LEU A 100 -5.53 -10.51 -31.01
N GLY A 101 -6.70 -10.86 -30.46
CA GLY A 101 -7.13 -12.23 -30.17
C GLY A 101 -6.39 -12.97 -29.04
N SER A 102 -5.15 -12.59 -28.68
CA SER A 102 -4.37 -13.29 -27.66
C SER A 102 -4.83 -12.97 -26.23
N PHE A 103 -4.64 -13.93 -25.32
CA PHE A 103 -4.94 -13.75 -23.89
C PHE A 103 -4.16 -12.58 -23.28
N PHE A 104 -2.90 -12.40 -23.69
CA PHE A 104 -2.07 -11.26 -23.30
C PHE A 104 -2.76 -9.92 -23.63
N TRP A 105 -3.28 -9.77 -24.85
CA TRP A 105 -3.94 -8.54 -25.28
C TRP A 105 -5.23 -8.28 -24.54
N LYS A 106 -6.06 -9.31 -24.36
CA LYS A 106 -7.31 -9.20 -23.57
C LYS A 106 -7.01 -8.75 -22.14
N ASP A 107 -6.00 -9.34 -21.51
CA ASP A 107 -5.58 -8.99 -20.16
C ASP A 107 -5.02 -7.56 -20.09
N LEU A 108 -4.15 -7.18 -21.02
CA LEU A 108 -3.55 -5.84 -21.06
C LEU A 108 -4.62 -4.76 -21.26
N LEU A 109 -5.59 -5.01 -22.13
CA LEU A 109 -6.72 -4.11 -22.39
C LEU A 109 -7.67 -3.99 -21.22
N SER A 110 -7.81 -5.05 -20.41
CA SER A 110 -8.58 -4.98 -19.17
C SER A 110 -8.04 -3.88 -18.22
N LEU A 111 -6.77 -3.49 -18.34
CA LEU A 111 -6.11 -2.47 -17.52
C LEU A 111 -6.18 -1.04 -18.11
N ARG A 112 -6.83 -0.86 -19.27
CA ARG A 112 -6.87 0.44 -19.98
C ARG A 112 -7.33 1.60 -19.09
N HIS A 113 -8.37 1.37 -18.30
CA HIS A 113 -8.99 2.41 -17.46
C HIS A 113 -8.01 2.89 -16.37
N ILE A 114 -7.29 1.95 -15.75
CA ILE A 114 -6.24 2.26 -14.77
C ILE A 114 -5.15 3.09 -15.44
N PHE A 115 -4.72 2.70 -16.64
CA PHE A 115 -3.70 3.44 -17.39
C PHE A 115 -4.15 4.85 -17.76
N THR A 116 -5.38 5.02 -18.27
CA THR A 116 -5.95 6.32 -18.61
C THR A 116 -6.01 7.27 -17.41
N ILE A 117 -6.36 6.76 -16.22
CA ILE A 117 -6.35 7.54 -14.97
C ILE A 117 -4.91 7.91 -14.57
N ALA A 118 -3.96 6.99 -14.78
CA ALA A 118 -2.56 7.17 -14.39
C ALA A 118 -1.75 8.08 -15.32
N THR A 119 -2.28 8.43 -16.49
CA THR A 119 -1.55 9.23 -17.50
C THR A 119 -2.30 10.49 -17.90
N THR A 120 -1.55 11.53 -18.23
CA THR A 120 -2.05 12.73 -18.91
C THR A 120 -1.26 12.95 -20.19
N ALA A 121 -1.93 13.28 -21.29
CA ALA A 121 -1.29 13.72 -22.52
C ALA A 121 -0.88 15.19 -22.37
N LYS A 122 0.40 15.47 -22.54
CA LYS A 122 0.93 16.82 -22.72
C LYS A 122 0.73 17.18 -24.18
N VAL A 123 -0.32 17.95 -24.44
CA VAL A 123 -0.69 18.41 -25.78
C VAL A 123 0.24 19.56 -26.15
N GLU A 124 0.93 19.39 -27.28
CA GLU A 124 1.83 20.40 -27.82
C GLU A 124 1.35 20.81 -29.21
N ASP A 125 1.60 19.99 -30.25
CA ASP A 125 1.02 20.20 -31.58
C ASP A 125 -0.40 19.62 -31.72
N GLY A 126 -0.82 18.75 -30.79
CA GLY A 126 -2.13 18.11 -30.74
C GLY A 126 -2.40 17.09 -31.85
N LYS A 127 -1.39 16.75 -32.66
CA LYS A 127 -1.57 15.89 -33.85
C LYS A 127 -1.62 14.41 -33.51
N LYS A 128 -1.02 13.98 -32.40
CA LYS A 128 -0.99 12.56 -31.98
C LYS A 128 -2.03 12.26 -30.91
N THR A 129 -2.41 13.26 -30.12
CA THR A 129 -3.34 13.10 -29.00
C THR A 129 -4.77 12.95 -29.50
N LEU A 130 -5.43 11.85 -29.11
CA LEU A 130 -6.82 11.58 -29.47
C LEU A 130 -7.77 12.37 -28.58
N PHE A 131 -8.65 13.14 -29.21
CA PHE A 131 -9.57 14.02 -28.51
C PHE A 131 -10.50 13.26 -27.55
N TRP A 132 -10.99 12.09 -27.94
CA TRP A 132 -11.98 11.34 -27.16
C TRP A 132 -11.41 10.30 -26.20
N TYR A 133 -10.12 9.94 -26.28
CA TYR A 133 -9.59 8.78 -25.54
C TYR A 133 -8.38 9.09 -24.69
N ALA A 134 -7.64 10.16 -25.00
CA ALA A 134 -6.50 10.58 -24.21
C ALA A 134 -6.94 11.59 -23.15
N ASN A 135 -6.48 11.41 -21.91
CA ASN A 135 -6.69 12.40 -20.86
C ASN A 135 -5.73 13.58 -21.09
N TRP A 136 -6.16 14.62 -21.79
CA TRP A 136 -5.33 15.81 -22.06
C TRP A 136 -5.52 16.96 -21.05
N GLY A 137 -6.15 16.69 -19.90
CA GLY A 137 -6.40 17.70 -18.85
C GLY A 137 -7.68 18.51 -19.09
N ALA A 138 -7.76 19.71 -18.48
CA ALA A 138 -8.84 20.69 -18.67
C ALA A 138 -10.28 20.16 -18.53
N GLY A 139 -10.51 19.21 -17.62
CA GLY A 139 -11.84 18.63 -17.41
C GLY A 139 -12.25 17.57 -18.43
N HIS A 140 -11.31 17.06 -19.24
CA HIS A 140 -11.59 16.02 -20.23
C HIS A 140 -12.28 14.76 -19.67
N GLN A 141 -12.02 14.44 -18.40
CA GLN A 141 -12.68 13.34 -17.68
C GLN A 141 -14.20 13.51 -17.58
N PHE A 142 -14.73 14.73 -17.68
CA PHE A 142 -16.17 15.01 -17.66
C PHE A 142 -16.89 14.59 -18.95
N PHE A 143 -16.20 14.47 -20.09
CA PHE A 143 -16.81 14.05 -21.36
C PHE A 143 -17.10 12.54 -21.43
N PHE A 144 -16.57 11.74 -20.50
CA PHE A 144 -16.74 10.28 -20.46
C PHE A 144 -17.91 9.80 -19.61
N SER A 145 -18.71 10.72 -19.07
CA SER A 145 -19.97 10.40 -18.40
C SER A 145 -20.99 9.86 -19.42
N ASN A 146 -20.89 8.56 -19.70
CA ASN A 146 -21.82 7.64 -20.37
C ASN A 146 -23.03 8.28 -21.08
N SER A 147 -23.01 8.33 -22.42
CA SER A 147 -24.21 8.05 -23.24
C SER A 147 -24.00 8.11 -24.76
N THR A 148 -22.99 8.83 -25.28
CA THR A 148 -22.87 9.05 -26.74
C THR A 148 -21.56 8.51 -27.31
N LYS A 149 -21.64 7.60 -28.29
CA LYS A 149 -20.47 7.17 -29.08
C LYS A 149 -19.95 8.38 -29.89
N PRO A 150 -18.62 8.62 -29.93
CA PRO A 150 -18.07 9.72 -30.71
C PRO A 150 -18.30 9.50 -32.20
N LEU A 151 -18.72 10.54 -32.91
CA LEU A 151 -18.95 10.52 -34.37
C LEU A 151 -17.66 10.14 -35.12
N ASN A 152 -16.53 10.70 -34.70
CA ASN A 152 -15.21 10.38 -35.22
C ASN A 152 -14.28 9.90 -34.08
N PRO A 153 -14.07 8.59 -33.91
CA PRO A 153 -13.20 8.05 -32.86
C PRO A 153 -11.71 8.32 -33.10
N LYS A 154 -11.31 8.68 -34.33
CA LYS A 154 -9.92 9.03 -34.67
C LYS A 154 -9.63 10.53 -34.57
N LEU A 155 -10.58 11.34 -34.11
CA LEU A 155 -10.42 12.78 -34.01
C LEU A 155 -9.26 13.12 -33.06
N THR A 156 -8.33 13.95 -33.53
CA THR A 156 -7.19 14.44 -32.75
C THR A 156 -7.50 15.80 -32.15
N VAL A 157 -6.78 16.20 -31.11
CA VAL A 157 -6.97 17.51 -30.46
C VAL A 157 -6.73 18.66 -31.46
N TYR A 158 -5.70 18.53 -32.31
CA TYR A 158 -5.44 19.50 -33.37
C TYR A 158 -6.63 19.67 -34.33
N LYS A 159 -7.18 18.55 -34.85
CA LYS A 159 -8.33 18.61 -35.76
C LYS A 159 -9.60 19.12 -35.08
N ALA A 160 -9.82 18.74 -33.83
CA ALA A 160 -10.95 19.22 -33.03
C ALA A 160 -10.88 20.75 -32.82
N LEU A 161 -9.68 21.30 -32.63
CA LEU A 161 -9.45 22.75 -32.52
C LEU A 161 -9.59 23.48 -33.86
N SER A 162 -9.09 22.91 -34.95
CA SER A 162 -9.18 23.52 -36.28
C SER A 162 -10.60 23.49 -36.84
N ASN A 163 -11.37 22.45 -36.53
CA ASN A 163 -12.75 22.29 -36.99
C ASN A 163 -13.67 21.85 -35.85
N PRO A 164 -14.12 22.79 -34.99
CA PRO A 164 -14.99 22.49 -33.85
C PRO A 164 -16.33 21.83 -34.25
N ALA A 165 -16.75 21.96 -35.50
CA ALA A 165 -17.97 21.32 -36.02
C ALA A 165 -17.89 19.79 -36.08
N GLU A 166 -16.67 19.20 -36.11
CA GLU A 166 -16.48 17.74 -36.03
C GLU A 166 -16.65 17.18 -34.61
N VAL A 167 -16.64 18.05 -33.60
CA VAL A 167 -16.91 17.65 -32.22
C VAL A 167 -18.41 17.62 -32.01
N SER A 168 -18.94 16.43 -31.70
CA SER A 168 -20.39 16.18 -31.55
C SER A 168 -21.10 17.30 -30.80
N PRO A 169 -22.13 17.94 -31.41
CA PRO A 169 -22.88 18.98 -30.74
C PRO A 169 -23.78 18.33 -29.67
N ARG A 170 -23.46 18.62 -28.40
CA ARG A 170 -24.29 18.41 -27.19
C ARG A 170 -24.20 17.02 -26.55
N PRO A 171 -24.27 16.94 -25.20
CA PRO A 171 -24.58 18.02 -24.23
C PRO A 171 -23.37 18.86 -23.73
N TRP A 172 -22.14 18.55 -24.14
CA TRP A 172 -20.94 19.09 -23.48
C TRP A 172 -20.35 20.37 -24.10
N GLN A 173 -21.11 21.12 -24.89
CA GLN A 173 -20.59 22.21 -25.74
C GLN A 173 -19.89 23.33 -24.94
N PHE A 174 -20.40 23.67 -23.75
CA PHE A 174 -19.78 24.65 -22.85
C PHE A 174 -18.42 24.16 -22.31
N HIS A 175 -18.36 22.90 -21.86
CA HIS A 175 -17.13 22.29 -21.36
C HIS A 175 -16.08 22.15 -22.48
N ILE A 176 -16.51 21.81 -23.69
CA ILE A 176 -15.65 21.74 -24.88
C ILE A 176 -15.07 23.13 -25.18
N HIS A 177 -15.88 24.18 -25.13
CA HIS A 177 -15.44 25.55 -25.41
C HIS A 177 -14.43 26.05 -24.37
N LEU A 178 -14.69 25.84 -23.08
CA LEU A 178 -13.75 26.19 -22.00
C LEU A 178 -12.43 25.41 -22.13
N ALA A 179 -12.51 24.13 -22.46
CA ALA A 179 -11.34 23.30 -22.63
C ALA A 179 -10.53 23.71 -23.88
N PHE A 180 -11.20 24.13 -24.97
CA PHE A 180 -10.55 24.71 -26.13
C PHE A 180 -9.88 26.05 -25.84
N SER A 181 -10.50 26.94 -25.05
CA SER A 181 -9.85 28.20 -24.67
C SER A 181 -8.56 27.98 -23.86
N LEU A 182 -8.56 26.98 -22.96
CA LEU A 182 -7.38 26.62 -22.17
C LEU A 182 -6.29 25.95 -23.02
N LEU A 183 -6.70 25.12 -23.99
CA LEU A 183 -5.77 24.45 -24.91
C LEU A 183 -5.14 25.41 -25.91
N HIS A 184 -5.91 26.34 -26.48
CA HIS A 184 -5.44 27.24 -27.54
C HIS A 184 -4.28 28.12 -27.07
N SER A 185 -4.31 28.55 -25.79
CA SER A 185 -3.19 29.29 -25.17
C SER A 185 -1.92 28.46 -24.92
N SER A 186 -1.98 27.13 -25.08
CA SER A 186 -0.89 26.21 -24.71
C SER A 186 -0.28 25.43 -25.88
N LEU A 187 -0.82 25.56 -27.09
CA LEU A 187 -0.29 24.86 -28.26
C LEU A 187 1.02 25.49 -28.74
N ILE A 188 2.03 24.65 -28.93
CA ILE A 188 3.34 25.05 -29.43
C ILE A 188 3.52 24.40 -30.80
N ALA A 189 3.70 25.23 -31.83
CA ALA A 189 3.94 24.74 -33.18
C ALA A 189 5.27 23.97 -33.26
N ASN A 190 5.27 22.85 -33.97
CA ASN A 190 6.44 21.99 -34.25
C ASN A 190 7.02 21.18 -33.07
N SER A 191 6.34 21.09 -31.93
CA SER A 191 6.74 20.20 -30.84
C SER A 191 5.75 19.03 -30.70
N SER A 192 6.26 17.83 -30.44
CA SER A 192 5.47 16.62 -30.54
C SER A 192 4.80 16.26 -29.22
N ASP A 193 3.50 15.96 -29.27
CA ASP A 193 2.75 15.46 -28.10
C ASP A 193 3.47 14.34 -27.35
N SER A 194 3.42 14.40 -26.02
CA SER A 194 4.02 13.41 -25.13
C SER A 194 3.03 12.97 -24.05
N VAL A 195 3.35 11.87 -23.36
CA VAL A 195 2.51 11.36 -22.26
C VAL A 195 3.28 11.44 -20.96
N VAL A 196 2.60 11.96 -19.94
CA VAL A 196 3.09 12.15 -18.58
C VAL A 196 2.47 11.09 -17.68
N TRP A 197 3.30 10.45 -16.87
CA TRP A 197 2.88 9.54 -15.82
C TRP A 197 2.56 10.33 -14.54
N ASN A 198 1.31 10.35 -14.11
CA ASN A 198 0.83 11.22 -13.04
C ASN A 198 1.17 10.71 -11.62
N TRP A 199 1.61 9.46 -11.50
CA TRP A 199 1.81 8.81 -10.20
C TRP A 199 3.25 8.96 -9.66
N ASN A 200 4.03 9.88 -10.21
CA ASN A 200 5.27 10.38 -9.62
C ASN A 200 5.60 11.79 -10.13
N SER A 201 6.58 12.44 -9.50
CA SER A 201 7.03 13.79 -9.87
C SER A 201 7.86 13.82 -11.16
N THR A 202 8.47 12.70 -11.56
CA THR A 202 9.32 12.65 -12.76
C THR A 202 8.55 12.62 -14.06
N GLY A 203 7.23 12.34 -14.01
CA GLY A 203 6.41 12.18 -15.21
C GLY A 203 6.74 10.91 -16.02
N LEU A 204 7.65 10.06 -15.55
CA LEU A 204 8.08 8.84 -16.23
C LEU A 204 7.55 7.60 -15.52
N PHE A 205 7.05 6.63 -16.30
CA PHE A 205 6.57 5.38 -15.73
C PHE A 205 7.66 4.62 -14.96
N SER A 206 7.30 4.13 -13.79
CA SER A 206 8.06 3.10 -13.08
C SER A 206 7.11 2.09 -12.46
N VAL A 207 7.52 0.82 -12.41
CA VAL A 207 6.73 -0.23 -11.75
C VAL A 207 6.54 0.09 -10.26
N LYS A 208 7.54 0.70 -9.62
CA LYS A 208 7.48 1.13 -8.21
C LYS A 208 6.40 2.18 -7.96
N SER A 209 6.34 3.24 -8.78
CA SER A 209 5.30 4.27 -8.65
C SER A 209 3.91 3.71 -8.97
N ALA A 210 3.80 2.86 -9.99
CA ALA A 210 2.56 2.14 -10.30
C ALA A 210 2.05 1.30 -9.12
N TYR A 211 2.94 0.50 -8.51
CA TYR A 211 2.60 -0.34 -7.38
C TYR A 211 2.18 0.49 -6.17
N HIS A 212 2.97 1.52 -5.83
CA HIS A 212 2.70 2.35 -4.67
C HIS A 212 1.33 3.04 -4.76
N SER A 213 0.99 3.64 -5.91
CA SER A 213 -0.29 4.31 -6.10
C SER A 213 -1.48 3.35 -6.06
N LEU A 214 -1.34 2.15 -6.66
CA LEU A 214 -2.40 1.13 -6.63
C LEU A 214 -2.66 0.60 -5.22
N VAL A 215 -1.61 0.46 -4.39
CA VAL A 215 -1.77 -0.04 -3.02
C VAL A 215 -2.22 1.07 -2.06
N PHE A 216 -1.73 2.30 -2.25
CA PHE A 216 -2.13 3.48 -1.49
C PHE A 216 -3.63 3.73 -1.65
N ALA A 217 -4.13 3.90 -2.89
CA ALA A 217 -5.56 4.03 -3.20
C ALA A 217 -6.33 4.97 -2.24
N GLY A 218 -5.73 6.11 -1.87
CA GLY A 218 -6.34 7.10 -0.96
C GLY A 218 -6.26 6.78 0.53
N LYS A 219 -5.53 5.74 0.95
CA LYS A 219 -5.32 5.42 2.37
C LYS A 219 -4.49 6.48 3.07
N THR A 220 -4.80 6.80 4.31
CA THR A 220 -4.00 7.72 5.12
C THR A 220 -2.72 7.05 5.63
N ARG A 221 -1.71 7.88 5.93
CA ARG A 221 -0.46 7.41 6.52
C ARG A 221 -0.74 6.84 7.92
N PHE A 222 -0.13 5.71 8.23
CA PHE A 222 -0.24 5.08 9.54
C PHE A 222 0.50 5.90 10.60
N ALA A 223 -0.12 6.09 11.77
CA ALA A 223 0.47 6.86 12.86
C ALA A 223 1.85 6.31 13.25
N GLY A 224 1.98 4.99 13.39
CA GLY A 224 3.25 4.33 13.71
C GLY A 224 4.20 4.08 12.53
N HIS A 225 4.11 4.84 11.42
CA HIS A 225 4.94 4.62 10.23
C HIS A 225 6.45 4.66 10.52
N ALA A 226 6.87 5.49 11.48
CA ALA A 226 8.27 5.67 11.84
C ALA A 226 8.85 4.52 12.70
N LEU A 227 8.01 3.61 13.21
CA LEU A 227 8.42 2.38 13.91
C LEU A 227 9.50 1.59 13.16
N TRP A 228 9.41 1.58 11.82
CA TRP A 228 10.33 0.80 10.99
C TRP A 228 11.74 1.38 10.95
N LYS A 229 11.92 2.66 11.29
CA LYS A 229 13.23 3.34 11.38
C LYS A 229 13.95 3.08 12.71
N VAL A 230 13.23 2.65 13.75
CA VAL A 230 13.79 2.43 15.09
C VAL A 230 14.78 1.25 15.09
N LYS A 231 15.86 1.38 15.85
CA LYS A 231 16.90 0.33 15.99
C LYS A 231 16.48 -0.73 17.00
N VAL A 232 15.52 -1.57 16.60
CA VAL A 232 15.10 -2.76 17.37
C VAL A 232 14.94 -3.96 16.44
N PRO A 233 15.02 -5.20 16.96
CA PRO A 233 14.85 -6.41 16.17
C PRO A 233 13.52 -6.42 15.38
N PRO A 234 13.48 -7.04 14.19
CA PRO A 234 12.27 -7.15 13.38
C PRO A 234 11.08 -7.79 14.12
N THR A 235 11.34 -8.71 15.04
CA THR A 235 10.31 -9.35 15.89
C THR A 235 9.55 -8.34 16.74
N ILE A 236 10.26 -7.40 17.38
CA ILE A 236 9.68 -6.31 18.17
C ILE A 236 8.86 -5.39 17.27
N LYS A 237 9.35 -5.07 16.06
CA LYS A 237 8.62 -4.23 15.10
C LYS A 237 7.31 -4.88 14.66
N ILE A 238 7.34 -6.17 14.29
CA ILE A 238 6.13 -6.90 13.89
C ILE A 238 5.13 -6.96 15.04
N PHE A 239 5.59 -7.30 16.25
CA PHE A 239 4.76 -7.30 17.44
C PHE A 239 4.12 -5.93 17.70
N SER A 240 4.89 -4.85 17.58
CA SER A 240 4.39 -3.49 17.77
C SER A 240 3.33 -3.12 16.73
N VAL A 241 3.49 -3.51 15.47
CA VAL A 241 2.43 -3.34 14.46
C VAL A 241 1.15 -4.09 14.86
N LEU A 242 1.26 -5.31 15.37
CA LEU A 242 0.09 -6.06 15.87
C LEU A 242 -0.57 -5.36 17.06
N LEU A 243 0.22 -4.77 17.95
CA LEU A 243 -0.27 -3.97 19.08
C LEU A 243 -1.04 -2.74 18.61
N PHE A 244 -0.49 -1.97 17.65
CA PHE A 244 -1.19 -0.82 17.06
C PHE A 244 -2.52 -1.17 16.40
N HIS A 245 -2.67 -2.40 15.89
CA HIS A 245 -3.92 -2.88 15.30
C HIS A 245 -4.84 -3.58 16.30
N ASN A 246 -4.49 -3.62 17.60
CA ASN A 246 -5.20 -4.36 18.65
C ASN A 246 -5.41 -5.83 18.24
N ARG A 247 -4.34 -6.48 17.76
CA ARG A 247 -4.34 -7.87 17.23
C ARG A 247 -3.47 -8.84 18.02
N ILE A 248 -3.02 -8.46 19.20
CA ILE A 248 -2.28 -9.36 20.11
C ILE A 248 -3.23 -10.36 20.79
N LEU A 249 -2.68 -11.47 21.28
CA LEU A 249 -3.44 -12.60 21.86
C LEU A 249 -3.61 -12.48 23.39
N THR A 250 -4.23 -11.38 23.84
CA THR A 250 -4.70 -11.23 25.23
C THR A 250 -5.91 -12.12 25.50
N GLN A 251 -6.25 -12.35 26.77
CA GLN A 251 -7.36 -13.23 27.13
C GLN A 251 -8.69 -12.76 26.53
N ASP A 252 -8.96 -11.45 26.48
CA ASP A 252 -10.16 -10.91 25.83
C ASP A 252 -10.21 -11.24 24.32
N ALA A 253 -9.06 -11.28 23.65
CA ALA A 253 -8.95 -11.64 22.24
C ALA A 253 -9.08 -13.15 22.01
N LEU A 254 -8.65 -13.97 22.98
CA LEU A 254 -8.86 -15.42 22.99
C LEU A 254 -10.33 -15.78 23.23
N LEU A 255 -10.99 -15.09 24.17
CA LEU A 255 -12.43 -15.16 24.43
C LEU A 255 -13.24 -14.96 23.15
N LYS A 256 -12.97 -13.87 22.42
CA LYS A 256 -13.63 -13.55 21.14
C LYS A 256 -13.44 -14.64 20.06
N ARG A 257 -12.47 -15.54 20.25
CA ARG A 257 -12.14 -16.63 19.33
C ARG A 257 -12.54 -18.01 19.86
N ASN A 258 -13.21 -18.08 21.01
CA ASN A 258 -13.56 -19.32 21.70
C ASN A 258 -12.34 -20.22 21.96
N ILE A 259 -11.18 -19.62 22.26
CA ILE A 259 -9.97 -20.35 22.63
C ILE A 259 -9.88 -20.38 24.15
N PRO A 260 -9.73 -21.57 24.78
CA PRO A 260 -9.64 -21.68 26.23
C PRO A 260 -8.35 -21.05 26.76
N PHE A 261 -8.42 -20.47 27.96
CA PHE A 261 -7.31 -19.87 28.69
C PHE A 261 -7.56 -20.04 30.20
N GLU A 262 -6.49 -19.96 30.99
CA GLU A 262 -6.56 -19.94 32.46
C GLU A 262 -7.01 -18.56 32.94
N GLU A 263 -7.97 -18.51 33.87
CA GLU A 263 -8.49 -17.25 34.42
C GLU A 263 -7.42 -16.49 35.23
N GLY A 264 -7.52 -15.16 35.18
CA GLY A 264 -6.61 -14.26 35.86
C GLY A 264 -5.35 -13.91 35.06
N CYS A 265 -4.71 -12.81 35.44
CA CYS A 265 -3.52 -12.31 34.74
C CYS A 265 -2.28 -13.12 35.12
N ALA A 266 -1.53 -13.63 34.13
CA ALA A 266 -0.33 -14.43 34.37
C ALA A 266 0.80 -13.65 35.08
N LEU A 267 0.80 -12.32 34.96
CA LEU A 267 1.83 -11.45 35.55
C LEU A 267 1.52 -11.08 37.01
N CYS A 268 0.38 -10.44 37.28
CA CYS A 268 0.03 -9.99 38.65
C CYS A 268 -0.74 -11.03 39.47
N LYS A 269 -1.14 -12.17 38.86
CA LYS A 269 -1.94 -13.24 39.48
C LYS A 269 -3.29 -12.77 40.06
N GLN A 270 -3.74 -11.56 39.74
CA GLN A 270 -5.06 -11.08 40.10
C GLN A 270 -6.11 -11.77 39.23
N ASN A 271 -7.27 -12.08 39.82
CA ASN A 271 -8.40 -12.67 39.10
C ASN A 271 -9.17 -11.61 38.29
N LEU A 272 -8.47 -11.00 37.34
CA LEU A 272 -8.99 -10.00 36.41
C LEU A 272 -8.78 -10.49 34.98
N LEU A 273 -9.69 -10.14 34.08
CA LEU A 273 -9.54 -10.45 32.67
C LEU A 273 -8.33 -9.70 32.08
N GLU A 274 -7.36 -10.42 31.53
CA GLU A 274 -6.19 -9.84 30.88
C GLU A 274 -6.58 -9.21 29.54
N THR A 275 -6.75 -7.88 29.55
CA THR A 275 -6.83 -7.03 28.36
C THR A 275 -5.47 -6.43 28.02
N ALA A 276 -5.31 -5.83 26.84
CA ALA A 276 -4.08 -5.14 26.49
C ALA A 276 -3.79 -3.94 27.42
N ASP A 277 -4.84 -3.20 27.83
CA ASP A 277 -4.71 -2.11 28.80
C ASP A 277 -4.28 -2.62 30.17
N HIS A 278 -4.88 -3.72 30.65
CA HIS A 278 -4.43 -4.34 31.89
C HIS A 278 -2.98 -4.81 31.77
N LEU A 279 -2.65 -5.57 30.72
CA LEU A 279 -1.32 -6.17 30.55
C LEU A 279 -0.21 -5.12 30.50
N PHE A 280 -0.40 -4.01 29.79
CA PHE A 280 0.67 -3.02 29.60
C PHE A 280 0.58 -1.80 30.51
N CYS A 281 -0.59 -1.45 31.05
CA CYS A 281 -0.77 -0.19 31.78
C CYS A 281 -1.17 -0.40 33.25
N HIS A 282 -2.12 -1.30 33.55
CA HIS A 282 -2.68 -1.43 34.90
C HIS A 282 -2.11 -2.57 35.75
N CYS A 283 -1.50 -3.57 35.13
CA CYS A 283 -0.92 -4.72 35.83
C CYS A 283 0.17 -4.23 36.79
N SER A 284 0.10 -4.62 38.08
CA SER A 284 1.05 -4.18 39.11
C SER A 284 2.51 -4.47 38.73
N PHE A 285 2.76 -5.63 38.11
CA PHE A 285 4.07 -6.00 37.58
C PHE A 285 4.55 -5.06 36.46
N SER A 286 3.66 -4.70 35.54
CA SER A 286 3.95 -3.80 34.42
C SER A 286 4.19 -2.37 34.92
N VAL A 287 3.38 -1.90 35.86
CA VAL A 287 3.55 -0.60 36.52
C VAL A 287 4.90 -0.52 37.24
N GLU A 288 5.29 -1.56 37.97
CA GLU A 288 6.60 -1.60 38.63
C GLU A 288 7.73 -1.51 37.59
N LEU A 289 7.67 -2.28 36.51
CA LEU A 289 8.69 -2.22 35.46
C LEU A 289 8.77 -0.83 34.80
N TRP A 290 7.63 -0.21 34.48
CA TRP A 290 7.58 1.16 33.96
C TRP A 290 8.20 2.17 34.92
N ASN A 291 7.95 2.02 36.22
CA ASN A 291 8.57 2.87 37.24
C ASN A 291 10.11 2.76 37.21
N ARG A 292 10.67 1.56 36.98
CA ARG A 292 12.13 1.37 36.89
C ARG A 292 12.75 2.01 35.66
N VAL A 293 12.02 2.07 34.54
CA VAL A 293 12.51 2.69 33.30
C VAL A 293 12.03 4.13 33.11
N ARG A 294 11.33 4.72 34.09
CA ARG A 294 10.71 6.04 34.00
C ARG A 294 11.69 7.15 33.56
N GLY A 295 12.95 7.06 33.96
CA GLY A 295 13.99 8.03 33.58
C GLY A 295 14.22 8.15 32.06
N PHE A 296 13.79 7.17 31.27
CA PHE A 296 13.86 7.21 29.81
C PHE A 296 12.63 7.83 29.15
N PHE A 297 11.61 8.24 29.92
CA PHE A 297 10.34 8.78 29.42
C PHE A 297 10.21 10.27 29.72
N PRO A 298 9.82 11.10 28.74
CA PRO A 298 9.52 12.51 28.97
C PRO A 298 8.11 12.75 29.54
N THR A 299 7.22 11.74 29.53
CA THR A 299 5.81 11.86 29.95
C THR A 299 5.46 10.89 31.09
N GLN A 300 4.32 11.11 31.74
CA GLN A 300 3.76 10.19 32.74
C GLN A 300 3.54 8.79 32.15
N ILE A 301 3.51 7.79 33.04
CA ILE A 301 3.31 6.38 32.67
C ILE A 301 1.96 6.23 31.95
N PRO A 302 1.90 5.51 30.82
CA PRO A 302 0.67 5.31 30.06
C PRO A 302 -0.46 4.76 30.93
N SER A 303 -1.64 5.37 30.85
CA SER A 303 -2.83 4.91 31.55
C SER A 303 -3.67 3.96 30.69
N ILE A 304 -3.70 4.20 29.38
CA ILE A 304 -4.36 3.34 28.40
C ILE A 304 -3.40 2.98 27.26
N LEU A 305 -3.70 1.90 26.53
CA LEU A 305 -2.89 1.48 25.39
C LEU A 305 -2.76 2.57 24.32
N GLN A 306 -3.79 3.41 24.16
CA GLN A 306 -3.74 4.54 23.25
C GLN A 306 -2.68 5.59 23.67
N ASP A 307 -2.41 5.73 24.97
CA ASP A 307 -1.31 6.58 25.46
C ASP A 307 0.02 5.97 25.06
N VAL A 308 0.17 4.65 25.19
CA VAL A 308 1.37 3.92 24.73
C VAL A 308 1.59 4.17 23.24
N GLN A 309 0.53 4.09 22.43
CA GLN A 309 0.58 4.37 21.00
C GLN A 309 0.97 5.83 20.70
N THR A 310 0.38 6.78 21.42
CA THR A 310 0.69 8.21 21.29
C THR A 310 2.14 8.51 21.67
N VAL A 311 2.61 7.97 22.79
CA VAL A 311 3.99 8.10 23.26
C VAL A 311 4.96 7.51 22.24
N MET A 312 4.64 6.34 21.66
CA MET A 312 5.45 5.77 20.58
C MET A 312 5.52 6.71 19.37
N VAL A 313 4.38 7.27 18.93
CA VAL A 313 4.34 8.21 17.79
C VAL A 313 5.15 9.48 18.07
N GLN A 314 4.95 10.10 19.23
CA GLN A 314 5.68 11.30 19.64
C GLN A 314 7.18 11.05 19.78
N ALA A 315 7.57 9.88 20.31
CA ALA A 315 8.96 9.52 20.46
C ALA A 315 9.64 9.32 19.09
N PHE A 316 8.91 8.78 18.10
CA PHE A 316 9.42 8.63 16.74
C PHE A 316 9.67 9.98 16.04
N ASP A 317 8.78 10.95 16.24
CA ASP A 317 8.88 12.28 15.61
C ASP A 317 10.04 13.11 16.19
N ARG A 318 10.43 12.85 17.44
CA ARG A 318 11.55 13.54 18.11
C ARG A 318 12.93 12.90 17.90
N HIS A 319 13.03 11.87 17.06
CA HIS A 319 14.27 11.10 16.83
C HIS A 319 14.93 10.58 18.12
N ASN A 320 14.13 10.29 19.16
CA ASN A 320 14.65 9.93 20.47
C ASN A 320 15.12 8.46 20.48
N SER A 321 16.37 8.21 20.89
CA SER A 321 16.93 6.86 21.10
C SER A 321 16.08 6.03 22.06
N ASN A 322 15.37 6.68 22.98
CA ASN A 322 14.54 6.03 23.98
C ASN A 322 13.34 5.27 23.38
N CYS A 323 12.94 5.48 22.11
CA CYS A 323 11.91 4.66 21.47
C CYS A 323 12.21 3.16 21.56
N ALA A 324 13.49 2.80 21.46
CA ALA A 324 13.92 1.42 21.55
C ALA A 324 13.60 0.82 22.92
N ILE A 325 13.81 1.56 24.02
CA ILE A 325 13.52 1.04 25.36
C ILE A 325 12.02 0.85 25.58
N ILE A 326 11.18 1.74 25.05
CA ILE A 326 9.71 1.62 25.15
C ILE A 326 9.25 0.33 24.47
N LEU A 327 9.62 0.15 23.20
CA LEU A 327 9.22 -1.02 22.41
C LEU A 327 9.76 -2.32 23.01
N THR A 328 10.99 -2.29 23.53
CA THR A 328 11.60 -3.46 24.15
C THR A 328 10.97 -3.78 25.50
N THR A 329 10.54 -2.79 26.27
CA THR A 329 9.81 -2.99 27.54
C THR A 329 8.46 -3.66 27.31
N ILE A 330 7.68 -3.16 26.36
CA ILE A 330 6.40 -3.79 25.99
C ILE A 330 6.62 -5.22 25.51
N TRP A 331 7.64 -5.43 24.66
CA TRP A 331 8.02 -6.77 24.22
C TRP A 331 8.45 -7.69 25.36
N ALA A 332 9.18 -7.18 26.35
CA ALA A 332 9.61 -7.94 27.52
C ALA A 332 8.43 -8.38 28.38
N LEU A 333 7.46 -7.50 28.61
CA LEU A 333 6.21 -7.83 29.32
C LEU A 333 5.44 -8.93 28.58
N TRP A 334 5.32 -8.81 27.26
CA TRP A 334 4.68 -9.82 26.43
C TRP A 334 5.40 -11.17 26.49
N LEU A 335 6.73 -11.16 26.40
CA LEU A 335 7.55 -12.37 26.45
C LEU A 335 7.47 -13.03 27.83
N GLU A 336 7.54 -12.24 28.90
CA GLU A 336 7.42 -12.73 30.27
C GLU A 336 6.05 -13.38 30.49
N ARG A 337 4.97 -12.70 30.10
CA ARG A 337 3.61 -13.25 30.14
C ARG A 337 3.53 -14.60 29.43
N ASN A 338 4.11 -14.71 28.23
CA ASN A 338 4.11 -15.97 27.48
C ASN A 338 4.99 -17.05 28.10
N ASN A 339 6.13 -16.71 28.70
CA ASN A 339 6.97 -17.69 29.40
C ASN A 339 6.23 -18.28 30.61
N ARG A 340 5.52 -17.44 31.38
CA ARG A 340 4.73 -17.91 32.52
C ARG A 340 3.63 -18.88 32.10
N ILE A 341 2.93 -18.59 31.01
CA ILE A 341 1.83 -19.43 30.50
C ILE A 341 2.34 -20.72 29.85
N PHE A 342 3.32 -20.63 28.95
CA PHE A 342 3.70 -21.75 28.09
C PHE A 342 4.91 -22.56 28.59
N LYS A 343 5.80 -21.93 29.37
CA LYS A 343 7.01 -22.59 29.90
C LYS A 343 6.98 -22.78 31.41
N ARG A 344 6.04 -22.13 32.12
CA ARG A 344 5.98 -22.09 33.59
C ARG A 344 7.28 -21.55 34.22
N GLU A 345 7.96 -20.66 33.51
CA GLU A 345 9.13 -19.93 33.97
C GLU A 345 8.73 -18.52 34.38
N GLU A 346 9.17 -18.07 35.56
CA GLU A 346 8.88 -16.72 36.06
C GLU A 346 10.17 -15.97 36.39
N ARG A 347 10.28 -14.74 35.91
CA ARG A 347 11.37 -13.81 36.25
C ARG A 347 10.84 -12.61 37.01
N GLY A 348 11.63 -12.18 38.00
CA GLY A 348 11.39 -10.94 38.73
C GLY A 348 11.69 -9.70 37.89
N VAL A 349 11.14 -8.56 38.31
CA VAL A 349 11.30 -7.26 37.64
C VAL A 349 12.78 -6.89 37.47
N ASN A 350 13.62 -7.16 38.48
CA ASN A 350 15.06 -6.85 38.43
C ASN A 350 15.80 -7.59 37.31
N SER A 351 15.49 -8.87 37.11
CA SER A 351 16.11 -9.69 36.05
C SER A 351 15.70 -9.19 34.66
N ILE A 352 14.43 -8.79 34.50
CA ILE A 352 13.94 -8.22 33.24
C ILE A 352 14.58 -6.85 32.99
N LEU A 353 14.71 -6.01 34.01
CA LEU A 353 15.35 -4.70 33.91
C LEU A 353 16.82 -4.83 33.47
N HIS A 354 17.57 -5.75 34.08
CA HIS A 354 18.95 -6.00 33.68
C HIS A 354 19.04 -6.42 32.21
N TRP A 355 18.16 -7.32 31.77
CA TRP A 355 18.06 -7.74 30.37
C TRP A 355 17.72 -6.56 29.44
N LEU A 356 16.77 -5.70 29.81
CA LEU A 356 16.38 -4.52 29.03
C LEU A 356 17.54 -3.54 28.84
N LEU A 357 18.28 -3.23 29.90
CA LEU A 357 19.43 -2.32 29.84
C LEU A 357 20.56 -2.90 28.98
N MET A 358 20.81 -4.21 29.06
CA MET A 358 21.75 -4.86 28.15
C MET A 358 21.31 -4.75 26.69
N GLN A 359 20.04 -5.03 26.38
CA GLN A 359 19.52 -4.88 25.01
C GLN A 359 19.60 -3.45 24.50
N HIS A 360 19.26 -2.47 25.34
CA HIS A 360 19.37 -1.05 24.99
C HIS A 360 20.80 -0.66 24.62
N SER A 361 21.78 -1.08 25.43
CA SER A 361 23.20 -0.82 25.15
C SER A 361 23.67 -1.45 23.82
N LEU A 362 23.13 -2.61 23.44
CA LEU A 362 23.42 -3.25 22.16
C LEU A 362 22.80 -2.46 20.99
N PHE A 363 21.60 -1.93 21.16
CA PHE A 363 20.93 -1.12 20.14
C PHE A 363 21.62 0.23 19.91
N GLU A 364 22.22 0.81 20.96
CA GLU A 364 23.05 2.01 20.84
C GLU A 364 24.40 1.73 20.16
N LYS A 365 25.06 0.60 20.49
CA LYS A 365 26.36 0.22 19.91
C LYS A 365 26.31 -0.25 18.46
N ALA A 366 25.13 -0.65 17.96
CA ALA A 366 24.93 -1.01 16.55
C ALA A 366 24.76 0.22 15.63
N CYS A 367 25.11 1.42 16.10
CA CYS A 367 25.34 2.63 15.29
C CYS A 367 26.75 2.64 14.73
#